data_AF-A0AAV2MWQ0-F1
#
_entry.id   AF-A0AAV2MWQ0-F1
#
_cell.length_a   1.000
_cell.length_b   1.000
_cell.length_c   1.000
_cell.angle_alpha   90.00
_cell.angle_beta   90.00
_cell.angle_gamma   90.00
#
_symmetry.space_group_name_H-M   'P 1'
#
loop_
_entity.id
_entity.type
_entity.pdbx_description
1 polymer ?
#
loop_
_entity_poly.entity_id
_entity_poly.type
_entity_poly.pdbx_seq_one_letter_code
_entity_poly.pdbx_strand_id
1 'polypeptide(L)'
;MPRKPRKTPHEIYQALEGLNFRQENGNMVPWNDPVWDLVVNNLNSSMCKDYLWLYLKENRNGVFNRLHNLSGTDVLKKKEKVVMFKDGNWSMSTPKCNFRPIKCLFYLTKKEWDSLGTHATKYNSRNYEVLEPGWSDKIYYKIWNRLELPYPFAFKSKINCGIGEVYLTIKGFCHECKTEIHLYSETPPTDDGINIIVSAWDTRDIIHKKKTVTRN
;
A
#
# COMPACT_ATOMS: atom_id res chain seq x y z
N MET A 1 17.36 -12.43 9.89
CA MET A 1 16.22 -11.50 9.66
C MET A 1 16.76 -10.19 9.08
N PRO A 2 16.25 -9.68 7.94
CA PRO A 2 16.54 -8.31 7.53
C PRO A 2 16.02 -7.39 8.63
N ARG A 3 16.87 -6.51 9.14
CA ARG A 3 16.46 -5.56 10.19
C ARG A 3 15.30 -4.72 9.65
N LYS A 4 14.27 -4.53 10.50
CA LYS A 4 13.19 -3.57 10.23
C LYS A 4 13.87 -2.23 9.87
N PRO A 5 13.45 -1.55 8.79
CA PRO A 5 13.97 -0.23 8.49
C PRO A 5 13.78 0.64 9.73
N ARG A 6 14.83 1.34 10.16
CA ARG A 6 14.74 2.27 11.30
C ARG A 6 13.89 3.51 10.98
N LYS A 7 13.59 3.70 9.69
CA LYS A 7 12.82 4.81 9.14
C LYS A 7 11.58 4.30 8.41
N THR A 8 10.51 5.04 8.53
CA THR A 8 9.26 4.78 7.81
C THR A 8 9.45 4.99 6.30
N PRO A 9 8.63 4.36 5.45
CA PRO A 9 8.64 4.63 4.01
C PRO A 9 8.49 6.11 3.66
N HIS A 10 7.74 6.87 4.47
CA HIS A 10 7.52 8.30 4.27
C HIS A 10 8.78 9.15 4.58
N GLU A 11 9.50 8.84 5.66
CA GLU A 11 10.78 9.50 5.95
C GLU A 11 11.82 9.22 4.86
N ILE A 12 11.86 7.98 4.35
CA ILE A 12 12.74 7.62 3.22
C ILE A 12 12.35 8.40 1.97
N TYR A 13 11.05 8.55 1.70
CA TYR A 13 10.54 9.36 0.60
C TYR A 13 10.99 10.82 0.71
N GLN A 14 10.78 11.46 1.86
CA GLN A 14 11.16 12.86 2.08
C GLN A 14 12.67 13.08 1.94
N ALA A 15 13.49 12.13 2.38
CA ALA A 15 14.94 12.22 2.24
C ALA A 15 15.44 12.11 0.79
N LEU A 16 14.65 11.49 -0.09
CA LEU A 16 14.93 11.33 -1.52
C LEU A 16 14.31 12.44 -2.38
N GLU A 17 13.32 13.16 -1.84
CA GLU A 17 12.61 14.21 -2.55
C GLU A 17 13.56 15.35 -2.91
N GLY A 18 13.57 15.75 -4.19
CA GLY A 18 14.46 16.80 -4.70
C GLY A 18 15.89 16.35 -5.03
N LEU A 19 16.26 15.08 -4.82
CA LEU A 19 17.58 14.55 -5.20
C LEU A 19 17.55 13.85 -6.56
N ASN A 20 18.62 14.01 -7.34
CA ASN A 20 18.81 13.33 -8.63
C ASN A 20 19.33 11.90 -8.44
N PHE A 21 18.54 11.03 -7.82
CA PHE A 21 18.90 9.62 -7.62
C PHE A 21 18.54 8.72 -8.81
N ARG A 22 18.25 9.33 -9.97
CA ARG A 22 17.79 8.66 -11.18
C ARG A 22 18.62 9.05 -12.40
N GLN A 23 18.78 8.07 -13.28
CA GLN A 23 19.27 8.28 -14.63
C GLN A 23 18.11 8.63 -15.57
N GLU A 24 18.43 9.20 -16.73
CA GLU A 24 17.46 9.56 -17.77
C GLU A 24 16.65 8.36 -18.30
N ASN A 25 17.20 7.15 -18.18
CA ASN A 25 16.56 5.89 -18.59
C ASN A 25 15.54 5.34 -17.56
N GLY A 26 15.24 6.09 -16.49
CA GLY A 26 14.33 5.68 -15.42
C GLY A 26 14.93 4.73 -14.37
N ASN A 27 16.17 4.27 -14.56
CA ASN A 27 16.86 3.45 -13.56
C ASN A 27 17.42 4.32 -12.42
N MET A 28 17.63 3.69 -11.27
CA MET A 28 18.38 4.31 -10.18
C MET A 28 19.83 4.54 -10.58
N VAL A 29 20.43 5.61 -10.06
CA VAL A 29 21.88 5.79 -10.21
C VAL A 29 22.64 4.64 -9.53
N PRO A 30 23.86 4.33 -10.01
CA PRO A 30 24.69 3.27 -9.45
C PRO A 30 24.89 3.42 -7.95
N TRP A 31 25.10 2.31 -7.24
CA TRP A 31 25.29 2.31 -5.78
C TRP A 31 26.44 3.21 -5.31
N ASN A 32 27.48 3.39 -6.12
CA ASN A 32 28.64 4.24 -5.81
C ASN A 32 28.39 5.75 -6.05
N ASP A 33 27.22 6.14 -6.54
CA ASP A 33 26.87 7.54 -6.77
C ASP A 33 26.87 8.34 -5.44
N PRO A 34 27.39 9.59 -5.43
CA PRO A 34 27.42 10.43 -4.23
C PRO A 34 26.03 10.82 -3.71
N VAL A 35 24.97 10.74 -4.53
CA VAL A 35 23.60 11.03 -4.08
C VAL A 35 23.21 10.17 -2.89
N TRP A 36 23.70 8.93 -2.81
CA TRP A 36 23.32 8.02 -1.73
C TRP A 36 23.92 8.44 -0.40
N ASP A 37 25.10 9.07 -0.40
CA ASP A 37 25.70 9.63 0.80
C ASP A 37 24.89 10.85 1.29
N LEU A 38 24.38 11.66 0.36
CA LEU A 38 23.46 12.76 0.67
C LEU A 38 22.16 12.25 1.31
N VAL A 39 21.55 11.19 0.76
CA VAL A 39 20.31 10.62 1.32
C VAL A 39 20.56 10.03 2.71
N VAL A 40 21.68 9.33 2.90
CA VAL A 40 22.06 8.77 4.20
C VAL A 40 22.26 9.88 5.24
N ASN A 41 22.87 11.01 4.84
CA ASN A 41 23.01 12.18 5.69
C ASN A 41 21.65 12.81 6.02
N ASN A 42 20.74 12.95 5.04
CA ASN A 42 19.36 13.43 5.27
C ASN A 42 18.58 12.51 6.23
N LEU A 43 18.90 11.22 6.25
CA LEU A 43 18.33 10.25 7.18
C LEU A 43 19.07 10.20 8.54
N ASN A 44 19.96 11.17 8.83
CA ASN A 44 20.78 11.22 10.04
C ASN A 44 21.55 9.92 10.31
N SER A 45 22.10 9.32 9.25
CA SER A 45 22.83 8.04 9.30
C SER A 45 22.05 6.87 9.92
N SER A 46 20.73 6.99 10.02
CA SER A 46 19.87 5.94 10.62
C SER A 46 19.75 4.69 9.74
N MET A 47 20.09 4.80 8.45
CA MET A 47 20.18 3.71 7.48
C MET A 47 21.53 3.79 6.77
N CYS A 48 22.19 2.64 6.56
CA CYS A 48 23.40 2.60 5.75
C CYS A 48 23.07 2.65 4.25
N LYS A 49 24.02 3.15 3.46
CA LYS A 49 23.96 3.29 2.00
C LYS A 49 23.52 2.00 1.31
N ASP A 50 24.14 0.87 1.65
CA ASP A 50 23.83 -0.45 1.09
C ASP A 50 22.37 -0.86 1.30
N TYR A 51 21.87 -0.64 2.52
CA TYR A 51 20.52 -1.02 2.88
C TYR A 51 19.49 -0.13 2.19
N LEU A 52 19.72 1.18 2.14
CA LEU A 52 18.86 2.13 1.45
C LEU A 52 18.78 1.80 -0.05
N TRP A 53 19.93 1.58 -0.70
CA TRP A 53 19.98 1.26 -2.12
C TRP A 53 19.24 -0.04 -2.44
N LEU A 54 19.47 -1.10 -1.65
CA LEU A 54 18.77 -2.37 -1.82
C LEU A 54 17.27 -2.24 -1.56
N TYR A 55 16.88 -1.47 -0.54
CA TYR A 55 15.48 -1.22 -0.19
C TYR A 55 14.71 -0.57 -1.36
N LEU A 56 15.32 0.40 -2.03
CA LEU A 56 14.75 1.05 -3.21
C LEU A 56 14.80 0.16 -4.46
N LYS A 57 15.89 -0.58 -4.66
CA LYS A 57 16.04 -1.53 -5.79
C LYS A 57 14.97 -2.62 -5.78
N GLU A 58 14.67 -3.15 -4.60
CA GLU A 58 13.61 -4.14 -4.40
C GLU A 58 12.20 -3.51 -4.40
N ASN A 59 12.11 -2.19 -4.54
CA ASN A 59 10.87 -1.41 -4.48
C ASN A 59 10.04 -1.74 -3.22
N ARG A 60 10.71 -1.84 -2.07
CA ARG A 60 10.04 -2.17 -0.81
C ARG A 60 9.01 -1.11 -0.46
N ASN A 61 7.81 -1.57 -0.12
CA ASN A 61 6.66 -0.71 0.16
C ASN A 61 6.31 0.26 -0.98
N GLY A 62 6.72 -0.04 -2.23
CA GLY A 62 6.40 0.76 -3.40
C GLY A 62 7.07 2.14 -3.45
N VAL A 63 8.07 2.40 -2.60
CA VAL A 63 8.69 3.73 -2.46
C VAL A 63 9.31 4.22 -3.77
N PHE A 64 10.02 3.35 -4.48
CA PHE A 64 10.65 3.70 -5.76
C PHE A 64 9.61 4.03 -6.84
N ASN A 65 8.55 3.24 -6.94
CA ASN A 65 7.46 3.50 -7.90
C ASN A 65 6.68 4.78 -7.60
N ARG A 66 6.51 5.15 -6.33
CA ARG A 66 5.80 6.39 -5.97
C ARG A 66 6.56 7.62 -6.39
N LEU A 67 7.87 7.63 -6.14
CA LEU A 67 8.76 8.66 -6.66
C LEU A 67 8.72 8.68 -8.20
N HIS A 68 8.45 7.54 -8.86
CA HIS A 68 8.42 7.41 -10.33
C HIS A 68 7.21 8.10 -10.95
N ASN A 69 6.07 7.98 -10.28
CA ASN A 69 4.82 8.55 -10.77
C ASN A 69 4.71 10.06 -10.54
N LEU A 70 5.50 10.63 -9.62
CA LEU A 70 5.47 12.07 -9.32
C LEU A 70 6.40 12.92 -10.20
N SER A 71 7.48 12.34 -10.76
CA SER A 71 8.45 13.08 -11.56
C SER A 71 8.06 13.26 -13.04
N GLY A 72 6.86 12.86 -13.46
CA GLY A 72 6.26 13.23 -14.76
C GLY A 72 6.96 12.73 -16.03
N THR A 73 8.08 12.02 -15.95
CA THR A 73 8.95 11.74 -17.11
C THR A 73 8.69 10.44 -17.86
N ASP A 74 7.62 9.71 -17.57
CA ASP A 74 7.30 8.46 -18.30
C ASP A 74 5.84 8.41 -18.76
N VAL A 75 5.41 9.48 -19.44
CA VAL A 75 4.34 9.39 -20.43
C VAL A 75 5.02 9.00 -21.74
N LEU A 76 5.01 7.69 -22.04
CA LEU A 76 5.16 7.03 -23.35
C LEU A 76 6.17 5.86 -23.29
N LYS A 77 5.63 4.65 -23.53
CA LYS A 77 6.33 3.38 -23.82
C LYS A 77 6.63 2.46 -22.63
N LYS A 78 5.64 2.24 -21.77
CA LYS A 78 5.27 0.84 -21.49
C LYS A 78 3.95 0.58 -22.16
N LYS A 79 3.93 -0.38 -23.09
CA LYS A 79 2.72 -1.16 -23.34
C LYS A 79 2.32 -1.66 -21.97
N GLU A 80 1.33 -1.01 -21.37
CA GLU A 80 0.53 -1.63 -20.35
C GLU A 80 0.12 -2.96 -20.96
N LYS A 81 0.75 -4.05 -20.51
CA LYS A 81 -0.08 -5.19 -20.19
C LYS A 81 -0.97 -4.65 -19.08
N VAL A 82 -2.06 -3.98 -19.50
CA VAL A 82 -3.31 -3.99 -18.78
C VAL A 82 -3.50 -5.48 -18.59
N VAL A 83 -3.09 -5.98 -17.43
CA VAL A 83 -3.69 -7.19 -16.92
C VAL A 83 -5.12 -6.73 -16.77
N MET A 84 -5.91 -6.96 -17.82
CA MET A 84 -7.34 -6.93 -17.74
C MET A 84 -7.62 -8.00 -16.70
N PHE A 85 -7.66 -7.58 -15.45
CA PHE A 85 -8.39 -8.29 -14.44
C PHE A 85 -9.80 -8.27 -15.00
N LYS A 86 -10.17 -9.36 -15.68
CA LYS A 86 -11.57 -9.66 -15.94
C LYS A 86 -12.23 -9.48 -14.58
N ASP A 87 -13.14 -8.52 -14.47
CA ASP A 87 -14.02 -8.37 -13.32
C ASP A 87 -14.88 -9.63 -13.28
N GLY A 88 -14.29 -10.70 -12.78
CA GLY A 88 -15.03 -11.85 -12.31
C GLY A 88 -15.97 -11.32 -11.25
N ASN A 89 -17.25 -11.58 -11.48
CA ASN A 89 -18.36 -11.38 -10.56
C ASN A 89 -17.85 -11.30 -9.11
N TRP A 90 -18.09 -10.17 -8.43
CA TRP A 90 -17.64 -9.88 -7.06
C TRP A 90 -18.38 -10.76 -6.02
N SER A 91 -18.45 -12.07 -6.25
CA SER A 91 -19.01 -13.00 -5.28
C SER A 91 -18.02 -13.16 -4.14
N MET A 92 -18.52 -13.02 -2.92
CA MET A 92 -17.82 -13.38 -1.68
C MET A 92 -17.73 -14.90 -1.61
N SER A 93 -17.03 -15.53 -2.57
CA SER A 93 -16.70 -16.94 -2.42
C SER A 93 -15.69 -17.04 -1.29
N THR A 94 -16.08 -17.70 -0.21
CA THR A 94 -15.26 -17.91 0.97
C THR A 94 -14.01 -18.70 0.57
N PRO A 95 -12.80 -18.13 0.72
CA PRO A 95 -11.59 -18.91 0.53
C PRO A 95 -11.59 -20.08 1.53
N LYS A 96 -11.50 -21.32 1.05
CA LYS A 96 -11.30 -22.50 1.90
C LYS A 96 -9.86 -22.47 2.42
N CYS A 97 -9.65 -21.85 3.57
CA CYS A 97 -8.41 -21.94 4.31
C CYS A 97 -8.74 -22.26 5.78
N ASN A 98 -7.93 -23.09 6.42
CA ASN A 98 -8.27 -23.71 7.71
C ASN A 98 -7.95 -22.82 8.93
N PHE A 99 -7.46 -21.59 8.73
CA PHE A 99 -7.14 -20.67 9.83
C PHE A 99 -8.35 -19.82 10.24
N ARG A 100 -8.42 -19.41 11.51
CA ARG A 100 -9.51 -18.56 11.99
C ARG A 100 -9.30 -17.11 11.50
N PRO A 101 -10.32 -16.45 10.94
CA PRO A 101 -10.20 -15.04 10.57
C PRO A 101 -10.04 -14.18 11.82
N ILE A 102 -9.03 -13.31 11.83
CA ILE A 102 -8.90 -12.23 12.80
C ILE A 102 -9.94 -11.17 12.44
N LYS A 103 -10.79 -10.85 13.41
CA LYS A 103 -11.70 -9.71 13.34
C LYS A 103 -11.22 -8.62 14.27
N CYS A 104 -11.12 -7.40 13.77
CA CYS A 104 -10.77 -6.25 14.58
C CYS A 104 -11.61 -5.06 14.15
N LEU A 105 -12.07 -4.28 15.13
CA LEU A 105 -12.66 -2.97 14.91
C LEU A 105 -11.57 -1.91 15.09
N PHE A 106 -11.45 -0.98 14.16
CA PHE A 106 -10.71 0.25 14.43
C PHE A 106 -11.50 1.47 13.96
N TYR A 107 -11.17 2.58 14.61
CA TYR A 107 -11.86 3.85 14.42
C TYR A 107 -10.96 4.82 13.66
N LEU A 108 -11.53 5.52 12.69
CA LEU A 108 -10.92 6.70 12.09
C LEU A 108 -11.68 7.93 12.58
N THR A 109 -10.94 8.88 13.14
CA THR A 109 -11.53 10.19 13.48
C THR A 109 -12.02 10.91 12.22
N LYS A 110 -12.93 11.87 12.36
CA LYS A 110 -13.40 12.69 11.24
C LYS A 110 -12.26 13.30 10.42
N LYS A 111 -11.26 13.89 11.09
CA LYS A 111 -10.06 14.44 10.45
C LYS A 111 -9.27 13.38 9.66
N GLU A 112 -9.14 12.17 10.18
CA GLU A 112 -8.43 11.08 9.49
C GLU A 112 -9.22 10.59 8.28
N TRP A 113 -10.54 10.43 8.43
CA TRP A 113 -11.46 10.08 7.35
C TRP A 113 -11.43 11.10 6.23
N ASP A 114 -11.61 12.39 6.56
CA ASP A 114 -11.61 13.47 5.57
C ASP A 114 -10.26 13.56 4.86
N SER A 115 -9.17 13.20 5.54
CA SER A 115 -7.84 13.14 4.91
C SER A 115 -7.71 12.02 3.87
N LEU A 116 -8.56 11.00 3.88
CA LEU A 116 -8.52 9.96 2.84
C LEU A 116 -8.98 10.47 1.48
N GLY A 117 -9.84 11.50 1.48
CA GLY A 117 -10.43 12.08 0.28
C GLY A 117 -11.36 11.12 -0.47
N THR A 118 -12.27 11.65 -1.27
CA THR A 118 -13.15 10.89 -2.15
C THR A 118 -13.21 11.53 -3.52
N HIS A 119 -13.19 10.73 -4.59
CA HIS A 119 -13.41 11.19 -5.94
C HIS A 119 -14.41 10.31 -6.68
N ALA A 120 -15.21 10.93 -7.54
CA ALA A 120 -16.13 10.22 -8.41
C ALA A 120 -15.37 9.56 -9.57
N THR A 121 -15.67 8.30 -9.84
CA THR A 121 -15.14 7.51 -10.97
C THR A 121 -16.32 6.94 -11.77
N LYS A 122 -16.18 6.92 -13.10
CA LYS A 122 -17.17 6.31 -14.00
C LYS A 122 -16.65 4.99 -14.55
N TYR A 123 -17.43 3.92 -14.39
CA TYR A 123 -17.12 2.60 -14.94
C TYR A 123 -18.38 1.95 -15.51
N ASN A 124 -18.30 1.46 -16.76
CA ASN A 124 -19.44 0.84 -17.47
C ASN A 124 -20.75 1.65 -17.35
N SER A 125 -20.66 2.96 -17.58
CA SER A 125 -21.80 3.90 -17.50
C SER A 125 -22.42 4.08 -16.11
N ARG A 126 -21.81 3.53 -15.06
CA ARG A 126 -22.21 3.75 -13.67
C ARG A 126 -21.19 4.66 -12.98
N ASN A 127 -21.70 5.61 -12.21
CA ASN A 127 -20.88 6.49 -11.38
C ASN A 127 -20.71 5.84 -10.01
N TYR A 128 -19.48 5.80 -9.52
CA TYR A 128 -19.14 5.29 -8.19
C TYR A 128 -18.21 6.29 -7.50
N GLU A 129 -18.25 6.31 -6.18
CA GLU A 129 -17.27 7.03 -5.39
C GLU A 129 -16.19 6.08 -4.90
N VAL A 130 -14.94 6.55 -4.96
CA VAL A 130 -13.75 5.83 -4.53
C VAL A 130 -12.84 6.77 -3.76
N LEU A 131 -11.98 6.23 -2.90
CA LEU A 131 -11.05 7.03 -2.12
C LEU A 131 -9.93 7.62 -3.00
N GLU A 132 -9.40 8.79 -2.64
CA GLU A 132 -8.35 9.48 -3.42
C GLU A 132 -6.98 8.79 -3.38
N PRO A 133 -6.20 8.83 -4.49
CA PRO A 133 -4.87 8.21 -4.54
C PRO A 133 -4.01 8.53 -3.29
N GLY A 134 -3.44 7.49 -2.67
CA GLY A 134 -2.66 7.60 -1.42
C GLY A 134 -3.44 7.23 -0.15
N TRP A 135 -4.77 7.06 -0.21
CA TRP A 135 -5.59 6.58 0.92
C TRP A 135 -5.12 5.24 1.49
N SER A 136 -4.60 4.36 0.64
CA SER A 136 -4.24 2.98 0.99
C SER A 136 -3.12 2.91 2.01
N ASP A 137 -2.20 3.88 2.01
CA ASP A 137 -1.11 3.95 2.99
C ASP A 137 -1.60 4.27 4.39
N LYS A 138 -2.55 5.21 4.48
CA LYS A 138 -3.12 5.65 5.75
C LYS A 138 -3.89 4.50 6.40
N ILE A 139 -4.67 3.78 5.60
CA ILE A 139 -5.38 2.58 6.03
C ILE A 139 -4.40 1.47 6.38
N TYR A 140 -3.40 1.21 5.54
CA TYR A 140 -2.40 0.17 5.81
C TYR A 140 -1.63 0.43 7.10
N TYR A 141 -1.24 1.67 7.37
CA TYR A 141 -0.58 2.06 8.61
C TYR A 141 -1.45 1.77 9.85
N LYS A 142 -2.75 2.07 9.78
CA LYS A 142 -3.71 1.77 10.85
C LYS A 142 -3.88 0.26 11.07
N ILE A 143 -4.03 -0.51 9.98
CA ILE A 143 -4.10 -1.98 10.04
C ILE A 143 -2.82 -2.53 10.67
N TRP A 144 -1.66 -2.08 10.18
CA TRP A 144 -0.35 -2.54 10.64
C TRP A 144 -0.16 -2.29 12.14
N ASN A 145 -0.46 -1.08 12.63
CA ASN A 145 -0.32 -0.74 14.05
C ASN A 145 -1.23 -1.56 14.97
N ARG A 146 -2.31 -2.14 14.44
CA ARG A 146 -3.29 -2.87 15.24
C ARG A 146 -3.11 -4.40 15.16
N LEU A 147 -2.80 -4.90 13.97
CA LEU A 147 -2.77 -6.34 13.69
C LEU A 147 -1.36 -6.89 13.43
N GLU A 148 -0.40 -6.01 13.16
CA GLU A 148 1.00 -6.36 12.84
C GLU A 148 1.15 -7.42 11.74
N LEU A 149 0.21 -7.44 10.77
CA LEU A 149 0.21 -8.41 9.68
C LEU A 149 1.43 -8.17 8.78
N PRO A 150 2.33 -9.15 8.56
CA PRO A 150 3.63 -8.94 7.91
C PRO A 150 3.58 -8.68 6.39
N TYR A 151 2.38 -8.47 5.81
CA TYR A 151 2.10 -8.54 4.38
C TYR A 151 1.82 -7.20 3.72
N PRO A 152 2.48 -6.93 2.58
CA PRO A 152 2.05 -5.85 1.71
C PRO A 152 0.76 -6.29 0.99
N PHE A 153 -0.33 -5.59 1.26
CA PHE A 153 -1.60 -5.77 0.56
C PHE A 153 -1.76 -4.70 -0.52
N ALA A 154 -2.17 -5.11 -1.71
CA ALA A 154 -2.65 -4.19 -2.74
C ALA A 154 -4.14 -3.95 -2.52
N PHE A 155 -4.53 -2.72 -2.22
CA PHE A 155 -5.90 -2.37 -1.85
C PHE A 155 -6.72 -1.82 -3.01
N LYS A 156 -8.02 -2.12 -2.98
CA LYS A 156 -9.08 -1.49 -3.77
C LYS A 156 -10.21 -1.07 -2.82
N SER A 157 -10.81 0.09 -3.08
CA SER A 157 -11.94 0.62 -2.30
C SER A 157 -13.16 0.83 -3.18
N LYS A 158 -14.35 0.76 -2.58
CA LYS A 158 -15.62 1.18 -3.16
C LYS A 158 -16.46 1.84 -2.08
N ILE A 159 -17.05 2.99 -2.39
CA ILE A 159 -18.04 3.67 -1.55
C ILE A 159 -19.40 3.48 -2.20
N ASN A 160 -20.37 2.99 -1.43
CA ASN A 160 -21.74 2.82 -1.84
C ASN A 160 -22.62 3.82 -1.07
N CYS A 161 -23.32 4.67 -1.79
CA CYS A 161 -24.27 5.62 -1.21
C CYS A 161 -25.72 5.10 -1.24
N GLY A 162 -25.92 3.84 -1.65
CA GLY A 162 -27.23 3.20 -1.71
C GLY A 162 -27.77 2.81 -0.34
N ILE A 163 -29.07 2.97 -0.14
CA ILE A 163 -29.76 2.54 1.09
C ILE A 163 -29.71 1.02 1.20
N GLY A 164 -29.30 0.50 2.36
CA GLY A 164 -29.22 -0.94 2.64
C GLY A 164 -27.96 -1.63 2.10
N GLU A 165 -27.06 -0.89 1.44
CA GLU A 165 -25.75 -1.39 1.05
C GLU A 165 -24.69 -1.04 2.11
N VAL A 166 -23.63 -1.84 2.17
CA VAL A 166 -22.45 -1.54 3.00
C VAL A 166 -21.80 -0.27 2.48
N TYR A 167 -21.77 0.80 3.30
CA TYR A 167 -21.28 2.11 2.91
C TYR A 167 -19.85 2.09 2.34
N LEU A 168 -18.89 1.50 3.04
CA LEU A 168 -17.50 1.40 2.59
C LEU A 168 -17.09 -0.06 2.48
N THR A 169 -16.50 -0.44 1.35
CA THR A 169 -15.85 -1.73 1.18
C THR A 169 -14.43 -1.55 0.67
N ILE A 170 -13.45 -2.10 1.39
CA ILE A 170 -12.05 -2.18 0.97
C ILE A 170 -11.65 -3.64 0.91
N LYS A 171 -11.02 -4.05 -0.19
CA LYS A 171 -10.40 -5.37 -0.33
C LYS A 171 -8.91 -5.20 -0.58
N GLY A 172 -8.09 -5.85 0.23
CA GLY A 172 -6.66 -5.96 0.06
C GLY A 172 -6.27 -7.37 -0.38
N PHE A 173 -5.34 -7.47 -1.32
CA PHE A 173 -4.85 -8.75 -1.82
C PHE A 173 -3.33 -8.80 -1.72
N CYS A 174 -2.80 -9.88 -1.15
CA CYS A 174 -1.36 -10.12 -1.14
C CYS A 174 -0.95 -10.92 -2.38
N HIS A 175 -0.09 -10.36 -3.23
CA HIS A 175 0.31 -11.04 -4.47
C HIS A 175 1.16 -12.29 -4.26
N GLU A 176 1.83 -12.40 -3.11
CA GLU A 176 2.75 -13.49 -2.80
C GLU A 176 2.01 -14.71 -2.23
N CYS A 177 1.33 -14.57 -1.09
CA CYS A 177 0.58 -15.66 -0.45
C CYS A 177 -0.88 -15.79 -0.91
N LYS A 178 -1.37 -14.89 -1.78
CA LYS A 178 -2.75 -14.87 -2.28
C LYS A 178 -3.82 -14.67 -1.18
N THR A 179 -3.42 -14.26 0.01
CA THR A 179 -4.35 -14.00 1.11
C THR A 179 -5.08 -12.68 0.91
N GLU A 180 -6.33 -12.64 1.36
CA GLU A 180 -7.19 -11.47 1.30
C GLU A 180 -7.36 -10.84 2.68
N ILE A 181 -7.53 -9.52 2.68
CA ILE A 181 -8.00 -8.74 3.82
C ILE A 181 -9.23 -7.95 3.38
N HIS A 182 -10.30 -8.00 4.16
CA HIS A 182 -11.52 -7.28 3.91
C HIS A 182 -11.69 -6.24 5.00
N LEU A 183 -12.01 -5.00 4.60
CA LEU A 183 -12.44 -3.98 5.51
C LEU A 183 -13.78 -3.44 5.05
N TYR A 184 -14.66 -3.14 5.99
CA TYR A 184 -15.95 -2.55 5.67
C TYR A 184 -16.50 -1.65 6.77
N SER A 185 -17.33 -0.70 6.37
CA SER A 185 -18.20 0.09 7.27
C SER A 185 -19.61 -0.02 6.75
N GLU A 186 -20.55 -0.40 7.62
CA GLU A 186 -21.97 -0.48 7.29
C GLU A 186 -22.61 0.91 7.25
N THR A 187 -22.11 1.84 8.06
CA THR A 187 -22.64 3.20 8.19
C THR A 187 -21.72 4.24 7.55
N PRO A 188 -22.28 5.37 7.07
CA PRO A 188 -21.48 6.53 6.67
C PRO A 188 -20.70 7.13 7.85
N PRO A 189 -19.68 7.97 7.58
CA PRO A 189 -18.99 8.72 8.63
C PRO A 189 -19.97 9.65 9.35
N THR A 190 -19.81 9.72 10.67
CA THR A 190 -20.46 10.70 11.56
C THR A 190 -19.53 11.91 11.78
N ASP A 191 -19.98 12.90 12.55
CA ASP A 191 -19.16 14.05 12.93
C ASP A 191 -17.93 13.66 13.75
N ASP A 192 -18.01 12.55 14.48
CA ASP A 192 -16.87 12.04 15.25
C ASP A 192 -15.88 11.29 14.34
N GLY A 193 -16.37 10.63 13.29
CA GLY A 193 -15.59 9.73 12.43
C GLY A 193 -16.35 8.48 11.96
N ILE A 194 -15.61 7.42 11.65
CA ILE A 194 -16.14 6.18 11.07
C ILE A 194 -15.53 4.93 11.72
N ASN A 195 -16.38 3.93 11.93
CA ASN A 195 -15.99 2.61 12.41
C ASN A 195 -15.68 1.69 11.23
N ILE A 196 -14.50 1.09 11.22
CA ILE A 196 -14.09 0.16 10.17
C ILE A 196 -13.86 -1.23 10.79
N ILE A 197 -14.61 -2.21 10.30
CA ILE A 197 -14.44 -3.61 10.65
C ILE A 197 -13.42 -4.23 9.70
N VAL A 198 -12.39 -4.85 10.26
CA VAL A 198 -11.37 -5.62 9.53
C VAL A 198 -11.63 -7.10 9.73
N SER A 199 -11.62 -7.84 8.63
CA SER A 199 -11.61 -9.30 8.61
C SER A 199 -10.43 -9.76 7.76
N ALA A 200 -9.43 -10.34 8.41
CA ALA A 200 -8.21 -10.81 7.78
C ALA A 200 -7.88 -12.23 8.21
N TRP A 201 -7.13 -12.96 7.39
CA TRP A 201 -6.52 -14.21 7.82
C TRP A 201 -5.34 -13.92 8.76
N ASP A 202 -5.20 -14.71 9.85
CA ASP A 202 -3.93 -14.69 10.59
C ASP A 202 -2.87 -15.31 9.72
N THR A 203 -1.88 -14.50 9.41
CA THR A 203 -0.86 -14.84 8.43
C THR A 203 0.52 -14.65 9.04
N ARG A 204 0.64 -14.35 10.35
CA ARG A 204 1.91 -14.09 11.04
C ARG A 204 2.91 -15.25 10.92
N ASP A 205 2.41 -16.49 10.79
CA ASP A 205 3.24 -17.69 10.67
C ASP A 205 3.57 -18.09 9.21
N ILE A 206 3.04 -17.40 8.21
CA ILE A 206 3.32 -17.72 6.81
C ILE A 206 4.64 -17.05 6.38
N ILE A 207 5.58 -17.85 5.87
CA ILE A 207 6.88 -17.33 5.42
C ILE A 207 6.82 -17.03 3.93
N HIS A 208 7.05 -15.77 3.56
CA HIS A 208 7.16 -15.36 2.16
C HIS A 208 8.50 -15.71 1.54
N LYS A 209 8.50 -16.51 0.47
CA LYS A 209 9.71 -16.93 -0.26
C LYS A 209 10.53 -15.74 -0.78
N LYS A 210 9.88 -14.62 -1.14
CA LYS A 210 10.56 -13.41 -1.62
C LYS A 210 11.29 -12.63 -0.52
N LYS A 211 11.13 -13.01 0.76
CA LYS A 211 11.89 -12.50 1.91
C LYS A 211 13.14 -13.34 2.26
N THR A 212 13.42 -14.45 1.56
CA THR A 212 14.67 -15.21 1.73
C THR A 212 15.70 -14.76 0.70
N VAL A 213 16.40 -13.66 0.99
CA VAL A 213 17.80 -13.58 0.59
C VAL A 213 18.54 -14.49 1.56
N THR A 214 18.83 -15.70 1.10
CA THR A 214 19.73 -16.67 1.73
C THR A 214 21.10 -16.01 1.94
N ARG A 215 21.54 -15.94 3.19
CA ARG A 215 22.95 -15.70 3.52
C ARG A 215 23.68 -17.02 3.30
N ASN A 216 24.60 -17.05 2.33
CA ASN A 216 25.84 -17.82 2.50
C ASN A 216 26.80 -16.99 3.35
#